data_AF-A0A239ZXK6-F1
#
_entry.id   AF-A0A239ZXK6-F1
#
_cell.length_a   1.000
_cell.length_b   1.000
_cell.length_c   1.000
_cell.angle_alpha   90.00
_cell.angle_beta   90.00
_cell.angle_gamma   90.00
#
_symmetry.space_group_name_H-M   'P 1'
#
loop_
_entity.id
_entity.type
_entity.pdbx_description
1 polymer ?
#
loop_
_entity_poly.entity_id
_entity_poly.type
_entity_poly.pdbx_seq_one_letter_code
_entity_poly.pdbx_strand_id
1 'polypeptide(L)'
;MYDKKLVGERIKNIRLQSGKTQEIFGEIFSASKGNVAMWEKGKTLPNAERLKKISEFGNISVDQLLYGDFLVMLENIAKEKINGILRENGLDYDKDLYDKLMSTASGLIISFNERGSDSFDPNLFNRLLEHYLQLELDLGDRDLDSLTEFAFRRTLNAQELVVEYHDDSKAKKYLDDKNIDEFLSNISDKYEDILHYIDDFRERNNLDSLIE
;
A
#
# COMPACT_ATOMS: atom_id res chain seq x y z
N MET A 1 -10.02 -1.90 2.69
CA MET A 1 -11.48 -1.70 2.60
C MET A 1 -12.00 -2.51 1.42
N TYR A 2 -13.11 -3.26 1.52
CA TYR A 2 -13.65 -4.05 0.40
C TYR A 2 -14.68 -3.25 -0.40
N ASP A 3 -14.77 -3.49 -1.72
CA ASP A 3 -15.79 -2.89 -2.57
C ASP A 3 -17.12 -3.64 -2.41
N LYS A 4 -18.13 -2.93 -1.85
CA LYS A 4 -19.47 -3.46 -1.63
C LYS A 4 -20.15 -3.95 -2.92
N LYS A 5 -19.86 -3.31 -4.06
CA LYS A 5 -20.43 -3.69 -5.35
C LYS A 5 -19.91 -5.05 -5.80
N LEU A 6 -18.60 -5.28 -5.70
CA LEU A 6 -17.98 -6.57 -6.03
C LEU A 6 -18.43 -7.69 -5.08
N VAL A 7 -18.57 -7.40 -3.78
CA VAL A 7 -19.14 -8.36 -2.81
C VAL A 7 -20.57 -8.73 -3.21
N GLY A 8 -21.38 -7.72 -3.58
CA GLY A 8 -22.75 -7.91 -4.06
C GLY A 8 -22.85 -8.78 -5.30
N GLU A 9 -21.94 -8.58 -6.26
CA GLU A 9 -21.86 -9.41 -7.48
C GLU A 9 -21.53 -10.87 -7.15
N ARG A 10 -20.61 -11.13 -6.21
CA ARG A 10 -20.30 -12.49 -5.74
C ARG A 10 -21.49 -13.16 -5.05
N ILE A 11 -22.21 -12.44 -4.18
CA ILE A 11 -23.45 -12.94 -3.55
C ILE A 11 -24.49 -13.29 -4.62
N LYS A 12 -24.67 -12.42 -5.61
CA LYS A 12 -25.58 -12.65 -6.74
C LYS A 12 -25.20 -13.90 -7.52
N ASN A 13 -23.91 -14.10 -7.78
CA ASN A 13 -23.40 -15.27 -8.51
C ASN A 13 -23.68 -16.57 -7.75
N ILE A 14 -23.38 -16.62 -6.44
CA ILE A 14 -23.71 -17.78 -5.57
C ILE A 14 -25.21 -18.09 -5.63
N ARG A 15 -26.06 -17.06 -5.52
CA ARG A 15 -27.51 -17.25 -5.62
C ARG A 15 -27.91 -17.84 -6.97
N LEU A 16 -27.43 -17.25 -8.07
CA LEU A 16 -27.79 -17.67 -9.42
C LEU A 16 -27.30 -19.10 -9.72
N GLN A 17 -26.08 -19.45 -9.31
CA GLN A 17 -25.54 -20.81 -9.45
C GLN A 17 -26.39 -21.84 -8.67
N SER A 18 -27.01 -21.42 -7.57
CA SER A 18 -27.92 -22.27 -6.79
C SER A 18 -29.36 -22.33 -7.30
N GLY A 19 -29.66 -21.62 -8.41
CA GLY A 19 -30.99 -21.57 -9.04
C GLY A 19 -32.08 -20.84 -8.24
N LYS A 20 -31.70 -20.02 -7.25
CA LYS A 20 -32.67 -19.42 -6.29
C LYS A 20 -33.08 -18.00 -6.69
N THR A 21 -34.35 -17.68 -6.42
CA THR A 21 -34.82 -16.29 -6.45
C THR A 21 -34.24 -15.51 -5.26
N GLN A 22 -34.24 -14.18 -5.31
CA GLN A 22 -33.79 -13.35 -4.19
C GLN A 22 -34.58 -13.61 -2.90
N GLU A 23 -35.85 -14.01 -3.04
CA GLU A 23 -36.75 -14.33 -1.93
C GLU A 23 -36.34 -15.64 -1.25
N ILE A 24 -36.25 -16.74 -2.01
CA ILE A 24 -35.82 -18.04 -1.50
C ILE A 24 -34.40 -17.97 -0.92
N PHE A 25 -33.50 -17.22 -1.59
CA PHE A 25 -32.14 -17.04 -1.09
C PHE A 25 -32.11 -16.27 0.24
N GLY A 26 -32.93 -15.22 0.37
CA GLY A 26 -33.04 -14.45 1.60
C GLY A 26 -33.53 -15.30 2.78
N GLU A 27 -34.54 -16.15 2.56
CA GLU A 27 -35.10 -17.04 3.57
C GLU A 27 -34.05 -17.96 4.22
N ILE A 28 -33.14 -18.53 3.43
CA ILE A 28 -32.04 -19.40 3.91
C ILE A 28 -31.16 -18.68 4.94
N PHE A 29 -30.98 -17.37 4.80
CA PHE A 29 -30.14 -16.54 5.67
C PHE A 29 -30.95 -15.60 6.56
N SER A 30 -32.23 -15.92 6.77
CA SER A 30 -33.18 -15.15 7.59
C SER A 30 -33.21 -13.66 7.23
N ALA A 31 -33.25 -13.36 5.93
CA ALA A 31 -33.20 -12.00 5.38
C ALA A 31 -34.34 -11.76 4.38
N SER A 32 -34.76 -10.50 4.25
CA SER A 32 -35.80 -10.15 3.27
C SER A 32 -35.24 -10.15 1.85
N LYS A 33 -36.10 -10.38 0.86
CA LYS A 33 -35.80 -10.14 -0.57
C LYS A 33 -35.17 -8.76 -0.81
N GLY A 34 -35.65 -7.74 -0.11
CA GLY A 34 -35.13 -6.37 -0.19
C GLY A 34 -33.69 -6.25 0.31
N ASN A 35 -33.33 -6.97 1.37
CA ASN A 35 -31.93 -7.03 1.84
C ASN A 35 -31.04 -7.66 0.78
N VAL A 36 -31.43 -8.82 0.23
CA VAL A 36 -30.66 -9.49 -0.83
C VAL A 36 -30.48 -8.56 -2.03
N ALA A 37 -31.53 -7.88 -2.48
CA ALA A 37 -31.43 -6.94 -3.59
C ALA A 37 -30.48 -5.75 -3.29
N MET A 38 -30.44 -5.26 -2.05
CA MET A 38 -29.49 -4.20 -1.65
C MET A 38 -28.05 -4.71 -1.55
N TRP A 39 -27.85 -5.95 -1.09
CA TRP A 39 -26.54 -6.60 -1.09
C TRP A 39 -26.01 -6.76 -2.51
N GLU A 40 -26.82 -7.33 -3.42
CA GLU A 40 -26.44 -7.56 -4.81
C GLU A 40 -26.16 -6.28 -5.61
N LYS A 41 -26.71 -5.14 -5.17
CA LYS A 41 -26.44 -3.81 -5.75
C LYS A 41 -25.28 -3.09 -5.06
N GLY A 42 -24.64 -3.69 -4.06
CA GLY A 42 -23.56 -3.08 -3.28
C GLY A 42 -23.98 -1.90 -2.41
N LYS A 43 -25.28 -1.72 -2.14
CA LYS A 43 -25.79 -0.60 -1.33
C LYS A 43 -25.61 -0.84 0.16
N THR A 44 -25.75 -2.09 0.59
CA THR A 44 -25.49 -2.53 1.96
C THR A 44 -24.77 -3.88 1.92
N LEU A 45 -24.29 -4.37 3.06
CA LEU A 45 -23.67 -5.69 3.16
C LEU A 45 -24.44 -6.59 4.13
N PRO A 46 -24.35 -7.93 3.97
CA PRO A 46 -24.73 -8.84 5.02
C PRO A 46 -23.85 -8.61 6.26
N ASN A 47 -24.37 -8.94 7.45
CA ASN A 47 -23.57 -8.92 8.67
C ASN A 47 -22.59 -10.12 8.70
N ALA A 48 -21.68 -10.13 9.67
CA ALA A 48 -20.64 -11.17 9.78
C ALA A 48 -21.20 -12.60 9.80
N GLU A 49 -22.31 -12.83 10.53
CA GLU A 49 -22.95 -14.14 10.60
C GLU A 49 -23.50 -14.58 9.24
N ARG A 50 -24.18 -13.70 8.50
CA ARG A 50 -24.72 -14.00 7.17
C ARG A 50 -23.60 -14.17 6.14
N LEU A 51 -22.53 -13.38 6.22
CA LEU A 51 -21.36 -13.55 5.35
C LEU A 51 -20.77 -14.96 5.48
N LYS A 52 -20.62 -15.44 6.73
CA LYS A 52 -20.16 -16.81 7.00
C LYS A 52 -21.09 -17.87 6.41
N LYS A 53 -22.40 -17.75 6.65
CA LYS A 53 -23.38 -18.71 6.11
C LYS A 53 -23.43 -18.69 4.58
N ILE A 54 -23.33 -17.52 3.96
CA ILE A 54 -23.32 -17.38 2.50
C ILE A 54 -22.04 -17.98 1.90
N SER A 55 -20.88 -17.76 2.53
CA SER A 55 -19.61 -18.33 2.05
C SER A 55 -19.61 -19.86 2.15
N GLU A 56 -20.10 -20.41 3.26
CA GLU A 56 -20.31 -21.85 3.45
C GLU A 56 -21.25 -22.43 2.38
N PHE A 57 -22.37 -21.75 2.11
CA PHE A 57 -23.33 -22.16 1.07
C PHE A 57 -22.73 -22.11 -0.34
N GLY A 58 -21.85 -21.14 -0.61
CA GLY A 58 -21.14 -20.99 -1.88
C GLY A 58 -19.88 -21.86 -2.02
N ASN A 59 -19.53 -22.65 -0.99
CA ASN A 59 -18.29 -23.42 -0.91
C ASN A 59 -17.02 -22.58 -1.17
N ILE A 60 -16.98 -21.38 -0.58
CA ILE A 60 -15.85 -20.45 -0.63
C ILE A 60 -15.54 -19.93 0.79
N SER A 61 -14.36 -19.38 1.01
CA SER A 61 -14.05 -18.71 2.28
C SER A 61 -14.79 -17.36 2.40
N VAL A 62 -14.93 -16.86 3.63
CA VAL A 62 -15.47 -15.50 3.87
C VAL A 62 -14.61 -14.46 3.16
N ASP A 63 -13.29 -14.65 3.12
CA ASP A 63 -12.37 -13.76 2.42
C ASP A 63 -12.59 -13.81 0.90
N GLN A 64 -12.83 -14.98 0.33
CA GLN A 64 -13.19 -15.09 -1.08
C GLN A 64 -14.52 -14.39 -1.40
N LEU A 65 -15.48 -14.41 -0.48
CA LEU A 65 -16.75 -13.70 -0.64
C LEU A 65 -16.55 -12.17 -0.58
N LEU A 66 -15.75 -11.70 0.37
CA LEU A 66 -15.53 -10.27 0.60
C LEU A 66 -14.58 -9.64 -0.41
N TYR A 67 -13.51 -10.34 -0.78
CA TYR A 67 -12.41 -9.79 -1.56
C TYR A 67 -12.26 -10.41 -2.95
N GLY A 68 -12.79 -11.62 -3.17
CA GLY A 68 -12.67 -12.36 -4.42
C GLY A 68 -11.55 -13.39 -4.38
N ASP A 69 -11.05 -13.80 -5.55
CA ASP A 69 -9.80 -14.57 -5.60
C ASP A 69 -8.72 -13.84 -4.80
N PHE A 70 -7.88 -14.57 -4.07
CA PHE A 70 -6.82 -13.99 -3.24
C PHE A 70 -5.91 -13.08 -4.08
N LEU A 71 -5.65 -13.42 -5.34
CA LEU A 71 -4.96 -12.56 -6.29
C LEU A 71 -5.69 -11.23 -6.51
N VAL A 72 -7.00 -11.29 -6.75
CA VAL A 72 -7.85 -10.10 -6.96
C VAL A 72 -7.89 -9.23 -5.71
N MET A 73 -7.87 -9.82 -4.52
CA MET A 73 -7.74 -9.08 -3.27
C MET A 73 -6.45 -8.25 -3.23
N LEU A 74 -5.31 -8.90 -3.49
CA LEU A 74 -3.99 -8.27 -3.48
C LEU A 74 -3.90 -7.15 -4.54
N GLU A 75 -4.42 -7.40 -5.74
CA GLU A 75 -4.53 -6.39 -6.80
C GLU A 75 -5.34 -5.18 -6.36
N ASN A 76 -6.49 -5.39 -5.70
CA ASN A 76 -7.32 -4.28 -5.26
C ASN A 76 -6.64 -3.45 -4.17
N ILE A 77 -5.90 -4.07 -3.26
CA ILE A 77 -5.09 -3.35 -2.27
C ILE A 77 -4.04 -2.48 -2.97
N ALA A 78 -3.33 -3.03 -3.96
CA ALA A 78 -2.35 -2.29 -4.75
C ALA A 78 -2.99 -1.12 -5.51
N LYS A 79 -4.11 -1.36 -6.20
CA LYS A 79 -4.86 -0.34 -6.95
C LYS A 79 -5.30 0.82 -6.06
N GLU A 80 -5.87 0.53 -4.88
CA GLU A 80 -6.29 1.57 -3.94
C GLU A 80 -5.10 2.39 -3.43
N LYS A 81 -3.97 1.75 -3.11
CA LYS A 81 -2.75 2.44 -2.67
C LYS A 81 -2.18 3.34 -3.77
N ILE A 82 -2.08 2.84 -5.00
CA ILE A 82 -1.57 3.58 -6.16
C ILE A 82 -2.49 4.77 -6.47
N ASN A 83 -3.80 4.55 -6.50
CA ASN A 83 -4.75 5.63 -6.72
C ASN A 83 -4.70 6.69 -5.62
N GLY A 84 -4.41 6.29 -4.37
CA GLY A 84 -4.17 7.22 -3.26
C GLY A 84 -2.96 8.12 -3.54
N ILE A 85 -1.81 7.52 -3.89
CA ILE A 85 -0.59 8.22 -4.27
C ILE A 85 -0.86 9.21 -5.42
N LEU A 86 -1.52 8.76 -6.50
CA LEU A 86 -1.80 9.62 -7.64
C LEU A 86 -2.68 10.82 -7.25
N ARG A 87 -3.74 10.61 -6.46
CA ARG A 87 -4.61 11.69 -5.97
C ARG A 87 -3.86 12.70 -5.10
N GLU A 88 -3.04 12.22 -4.17
CA GLU A 88 -2.28 13.07 -3.25
C GLU A 88 -1.29 13.98 -3.98
N ASN A 89 -0.83 13.56 -5.17
CA ASN A 89 0.09 14.29 -6.01
C ASN A 89 -0.58 15.01 -7.20
N GLY A 90 -1.92 14.95 -7.34
CA GLY A 90 -2.65 15.57 -8.45
C GLY A 90 -2.42 14.89 -9.81
N LEU A 91 -2.08 13.61 -9.81
CA LEU A 91 -1.71 12.79 -10.97
C LEU A 91 -2.78 11.74 -11.32
N ASP A 92 -4.06 11.98 -11.00
CA ASP A 92 -5.18 11.04 -11.21
C ASP A 92 -5.29 10.45 -12.63
N TYR A 93 -4.79 11.15 -13.63
CA TYR A 93 -4.87 10.78 -15.05
C TYR A 93 -3.53 10.32 -15.64
N ASP A 94 -2.48 10.24 -14.83
CA ASP A 94 -1.17 9.77 -15.27
C ASP A 94 -1.17 8.23 -15.40
N LYS A 95 -1.60 7.78 -16.58
CA LYS A 95 -1.69 6.36 -16.89
C LYS A 95 -0.33 5.69 -16.92
N ASP A 96 0.70 6.38 -17.41
CA ASP A 96 2.04 5.80 -17.56
C ASP A 96 2.65 5.55 -16.18
N LEU A 97 2.49 6.51 -15.25
CA LEU A 97 2.88 6.33 -13.86
C LEU A 97 2.07 5.24 -13.17
N TYR A 98 0.75 5.18 -13.38
CA TYR A 98 -0.10 4.11 -12.86
C TYR A 98 0.40 2.73 -13.32
N ASP A 99 0.67 2.56 -14.61
CA ASP A 99 1.12 1.28 -15.18
C ASP A 99 2.51 0.90 -14.64
N LYS A 100 3.42 1.88 -14.45
CA LYS A 100 4.73 1.68 -13.82
C LYS A 100 4.58 1.21 -12.36
N LEU A 101 3.76 1.88 -11.57
CA LEU A 101 3.51 1.54 -10.17
C LEU A 101 2.82 0.17 -10.03
N MET A 102 1.87 -0.15 -10.92
CA MET A 102 1.24 -1.48 -10.96
C MET A 102 2.22 -2.58 -11.35
N SER A 103 3.14 -2.31 -12.28
CA SER A 103 4.21 -3.24 -12.64
C SER A 103 5.10 -3.53 -11.42
N THR A 104 5.48 -2.50 -10.67
CA THR A 104 6.24 -2.64 -9.42
C THR A 104 5.47 -3.45 -8.37
N ALA A 105 4.17 -3.21 -8.20
CA ALA A 105 3.34 -3.96 -7.26
C ALA A 105 3.16 -5.43 -7.66
N SER A 106 3.18 -5.75 -8.96
CA SER A 106 2.87 -7.08 -9.50
C SER A 106 3.79 -8.17 -8.94
N GLY A 107 5.10 -7.90 -8.81
CA GLY A 107 6.04 -8.87 -8.24
C GLY A 107 5.69 -9.25 -6.80
N LEU A 108 5.31 -8.26 -5.98
CA LEU A 108 4.88 -8.48 -4.60
C LEU A 108 3.56 -9.27 -4.56
N ILE A 109 2.58 -8.88 -5.37
CA ILE A 109 1.27 -9.54 -5.49
C ILE A 109 1.45 -11.03 -5.80
N ILE A 110 2.24 -11.37 -6.83
CA ILE A 110 2.49 -12.77 -7.24
C ILE A 110 3.11 -13.55 -6.08
N SER A 111 4.14 -12.99 -5.43
CA SER A 111 4.85 -13.67 -4.34
C SER A 111 3.96 -13.98 -3.13
N PHE A 112 2.99 -13.10 -2.82
CA PHE A 112 2.03 -13.34 -1.75
C PHE A 112 0.96 -14.33 -2.18
N ASN A 113 0.47 -14.22 -3.42
CA ASN A 113 -0.51 -15.15 -3.97
C ASN A 113 -0.01 -16.60 -3.97
N GLU A 114 1.25 -16.83 -4.34
CA GLU A 114 1.89 -18.16 -4.35
C GLU A 114 2.00 -18.79 -2.95
N ARG A 115 2.12 -17.98 -1.89
CA ARG A 115 2.15 -18.46 -0.49
C ARG A 115 0.77 -18.85 0.03
N GLY A 116 -0.29 -18.42 -0.66
CA GLY A 116 -1.67 -18.68 -0.28
C GLY A 116 -2.19 -17.78 0.86
N SER A 117 -3.51 -17.74 0.99
CA SER A 117 -4.21 -16.85 1.94
C SER A 117 -4.06 -17.25 3.40
N ASP A 118 -3.79 -18.54 3.69
CA ASP A 118 -3.76 -19.07 5.06
C ASP A 118 -2.66 -18.44 5.93
N SER A 119 -1.60 -17.92 5.28
CA SER A 119 -0.46 -17.27 5.93
C SER A 119 -0.40 -15.75 5.66
N PHE A 120 -1.49 -15.17 5.14
CA PHE A 120 -1.50 -13.78 4.73
C PHE A 120 -1.49 -12.81 5.92
N ASP A 121 -0.44 -11.99 6.00
CA ASP A 121 -0.39 -10.83 6.88
C ASP A 121 -0.66 -9.54 6.08
N PRO A 122 -1.83 -8.90 6.23
CA PRO A 122 -2.16 -7.67 5.53
C PRO A 122 -1.25 -6.50 5.90
N ASN A 123 -0.76 -6.42 7.15
CA ASN A 123 0.09 -5.31 7.57
C ASN A 123 1.46 -5.42 6.91
N LEU A 124 2.02 -6.62 6.86
CA LEU A 124 3.28 -6.88 6.17
C LEU A 124 3.15 -6.57 4.67
N PHE A 125 2.08 -7.03 4.02
CA PHE A 125 1.83 -6.75 2.61
C PHE A 125 1.75 -5.24 2.33
N ASN A 126 0.96 -4.49 3.12
CA ASN A 126 0.81 -3.05 2.94
C ASN A 126 2.13 -2.30 3.15
N ARG A 127 2.93 -2.66 4.16
CA ARG A 127 4.24 -2.05 4.42
C ARG A 127 5.22 -2.29 3.27
N LEU A 128 5.29 -3.52 2.77
CA LEU A 128 6.16 -3.86 1.65
C LEU A 128 5.70 -3.16 0.36
N LEU A 129 4.40 -3.16 0.09
CA LEU A 129 3.81 -2.48 -1.06
C LEU A 129 4.15 -0.99 -1.04
N GLU A 130 3.92 -0.32 0.07
CA GLU A 130 4.26 1.09 0.26
C GLU A 130 5.75 1.36 0.02
N HIS A 131 6.62 0.52 0.59
CA HIS A 131 8.06 0.63 0.39
C HIS A 131 8.46 0.52 -1.08
N TYR A 132 7.94 -0.47 -1.82
CA TYR A 132 8.27 -0.66 -3.23
C TYR A 132 7.71 0.46 -4.12
N LEU A 133 6.50 0.93 -3.86
CA LEU A 133 5.91 2.05 -4.61
C LEU A 133 6.69 3.34 -4.37
N GLN A 134 7.06 3.65 -3.13
CA GLN A 134 7.85 4.83 -2.82
C GLN A 134 9.22 4.78 -3.49
N LEU A 135 9.87 3.62 -3.47
CA LEU A 135 11.15 3.44 -4.17
C LEU A 135 11.04 3.73 -5.67
N GLU A 136 9.95 3.29 -6.32
CA GLU A 136 9.73 3.55 -7.74
C GLU A 136 9.51 5.04 -8.04
N LEU A 137 8.81 5.76 -7.15
CA LEU A 137 8.61 7.20 -7.26
C LEU A 137 9.93 7.95 -7.08
N ASP A 138 10.68 7.61 -6.02
CA ASP A 138 11.92 8.31 -5.70
C ASP A 138 12.99 8.11 -6.77
N LEU A 139 12.99 6.96 -7.48
CA LEU A 139 13.93 6.69 -8.57
C LEU A 139 13.62 7.47 -9.86
N GLY A 140 12.45 8.09 -9.98
CA GLY A 140 12.04 8.89 -11.13
C GLY A 140 12.25 8.19 -12.47
N ASP A 141 12.80 8.92 -13.45
CA ASP A 141 13.08 8.41 -14.80
C ASP A 141 14.40 7.65 -14.89
N ARG A 142 15.11 7.50 -13.76
CA ARG A 142 16.44 6.87 -13.66
C ARG A 142 17.48 7.50 -14.58
N ASP A 143 17.28 8.76 -14.95
CA ASP A 143 18.30 9.59 -15.54
C ASP A 143 19.23 10.16 -14.47
N LEU A 144 20.26 10.88 -14.90
CA LEU A 144 21.28 11.42 -13.99
C LEU A 144 20.67 12.36 -12.94
N ASP A 145 19.67 13.15 -13.33
CA ASP A 145 18.99 14.10 -12.46
C ASP A 145 18.19 13.35 -11.38
N SER A 146 17.30 12.45 -11.80
CA SER A 146 16.48 11.61 -10.92
C SER A 146 17.32 10.78 -9.95
N LEU A 147 18.42 10.19 -10.41
CA LEU A 147 19.26 9.33 -9.57
C LEU A 147 20.10 10.11 -8.56
N THR A 148 20.53 11.33 -8.91
CA THR A 148 21.26 12.20 -7.97
C THR A 148 20.30 12.83 -6.96
N GLU A 149 19.08 13.21 -7.39
CA GLU A 149 18.01 13.63 -6.47
C GLU A 149 17.59 12.49 -5.53
N PHE A 150 17.48 11.25 -6.04
CA PHE A 150 17.24 10.07 -5.21
C PHE A 150 18.30 9.90 -4.12
N ALA A 151 19.58 9.99 -4.50
CA ALA A 151 20.70 9.89 -3.55
C ALA A 151 20.66 11.02 -2.50
N PHE A 152 20.32 12.24 -2.94
CA PHE A 152 20.17 13.40 -2.06
C PHE A 152 19.06 13.17 -1.02
N ARG A 153 17.84 12.83 -1.47
CA ARG A 153 16.69 12.54 -0.59
C ARG A 153 17.00 11.40 0.39
N ARG A 154 17.68 10.34 -0.06
CA ARG A 154 18.13 9.24 0.82
C ARG A 154 19.09 9.70 1.90
N THR A 155 19.98 10.64 1.58
CA THR A 155 20.95 11.20 2.52
C THR A 155 20.25 12.09 3.53
N LEU A 156 19.33 12.96 3.11
CA LEU A 156 18.49 13.77 4.00
C LEU A 156 17.68 12.91 4.98
N ASN A 157 16.94 11.92 4.47
CA ASN A 157 16.16 11.00 5.32
C ASN A 157 17.06 10.24 6.32
N ALA A 158 18.32 9.98 5.95
CA ALA A 158 19.27 9.35 6.87
C ALA A 158 19.76 10.34 7.93
N GLN A 159 19.85 11.64 7.63
CA GLN A 159 20.16 12.71 8.58
C GLN A 159 19.04 12.97 9.58
N GLU A 160 17.78 12.79 9.19
CA GLU A 160 16.62 12.87 10.11
C GLU A 160 16.79 11.96 11.33
N LEU A 161 17.49 10.83 11.19
CA LEU A 161 17.82 9.93 12.31
C LEU A 161 18.53 10.67 13.47
N VAL A 162 19.43 11.60 13.15
CA VAL A 162 20.16 12.39 14.16
C VAL A 162 19.18 13.30 14.90
N VAL A 163 18.29 13.96 14.16
CA VAL A 163 17.23 14.82 14.72
C VAL A 163 16.29 14.01 15.62
N GLU A 164 15.84 12.85 15.17
CA GLU A 164 15.00 11.93 15.95
C GLU A 164 15.66 11.54 17.27
N TYR A 165 16.98 11.30 17.26
CA TYR A 165 17.74 10.99 18.47
C TYR A 165 17.77 12.16 19.45
N HIS A 166 17.91 13.39 18.93
CA HIS A 166 17.86 14.60 19.74
C HIS A 166 16.46 14.88 20.29
N ASP A 167 15.39 14.44 19.63
CA ASP A 167 14.01 14.68 20.05
C ASP A 167 13.43 13.60 20.96
N ASP A 168 13.93 12.36 20.90
CA ASP A 168 13.45 11.25 21.71
C ASP A 168 13.71 11.45 23.22
N SER A 169 12.63 11.46 24.00
CA SER A 169 12.66 11.68 25.45
C SER A 169 13.52 10.70 26.25
N LYS A 170 13.69 9.46 25.78
CA LYS A 170 14.51 8.42 26.43
C LYS A 170 15.95 8.51 25.97
N ALA A 171 16.20 8.87 24.71
CA ALA A 171 17.54 9.06 24.16
C ALA A 171 18.21 10.31 24.75
N LYS A 172 17.45 11.38 24.99
CA LYS A 172 17.93 12.65 25.57
C LYS A 172 18.80 12.51 26.81
N LYS A 173 18.52 11.53 27.68
CA LYS A 173 19.30 11.30 28.91
C LYS A 173 20.74 10.84 28.65
N TYR A 174 21.07 10.41 27.42
CA TYR A 174 22.39 9.99 26.99
C TYR A 174 23.13 11.07 26.19
N LEU A 175 22.49 12.21 25.88
CA LEU A 175 23.13 13.28 25.10
C LEU A 175 24.29 13.96 25.85
N ASP A 176 24.30 13.88 27.18
CA ASP A 176 25.43 14.37 27.98
C ASP A 176 26.65 13.42 27.93
N ASP A 177 26.50 12.21 27.37
CA ASP A 177 27.63 11.31 27.13
C ASP A 177 28.42 11.78 25.92
N LYS A 178 29.66 12.19 26.16
CA LYS A 178 30.56 12.69 25.12
C LYS A 178 30.74 11.72 23.94
N ASN A 179 30.69 10.41 24.17
CA ASN A 179 30.81 9.43 23.06
C ASN A 179 29.56 9.41 22.18
N ILE A 180 28.38 9.65 22.76
CA ILE A 180 27.12 9.75 22.02
C ILE A 180 27.07 11.06 21.25
N ASP A 181 27.46 12.16 21.88
CA ASP A 181 27.59 13.47 21.21
C ASP A 181 28.55 13.37 20.01
N GLU A 182 29.75 12.84 20.21
CA GLU A 182 30.73 12.62 19.14
C GLU A 182 30.20 11.68 18.04
N PHE A 183 29.46 10.63 18.40
CA PHE A 183 28.84 9.72 17.42
C PHE A 183 27.80 10.45 16.55
N LEU A 184 26.91 11.24 17.15
CA LEU A 184 25.86 11.96 16.43
C LEU A 184 26.45 13.08 15.57
N SER A 185 27.42 13.85 16.08
CA SER A 185 28.14 14.86 15.30
C SER A 185 28.84 14.25 14.09
N ASN A 186 29.58 13.15 14.29
CA ASN A 186 30.26 12.47 13.18
C ASN A 186 29.30 11.95 12.10
N ILE A 187 28.09 11.54 12.48
CA ILE A 187 27.06 11.14 11.53
C ILE A 187 26.54 12.37 10.77
N SER A 188 26.24 13.46 11.48
CA SER A 188 25.78 14.72 10.88
C SER A 188 26.79 15.26 9.87
N ASP A 189 28.06 15.37 10.26
CA ASP A 189 29.15 15.86 9.40
C ASP A 189 29.27 15.02 8.12
N LYS A 190 29.16 13.69 8.23
CA LYS A 190 29.21 12.79 7.07
C LYS A 190 28.03 13.00 6.14
N TYR A 191 26.84 13.26 6.66
CA TYR A 191 25.69 13.54 5.81
C TYR A 191 25.85 14.89 5.10
N GLU A 192 26.32 15.94 5.79
CA GLU A 192 26.65 17.22 5.15
C GLU A 192 27.69 17.07 4.03
N ASP A 193 28.77 16.33 4.28
CA ASP A 193 29.81 16.03 3.28
C ASP A 193 29.21 15.33 2.04
N ILE A 194 28.31 14.37 2.24
CA ILE A 194 27.67 13.63 1.15
C ILE A 194 26.71 14.53 0.37
N LEU A 195 25.90 15.34 1.06
CA LEU A 195 24.96 16.28 0.42
C LEU A 195 25.73 17.28 -0.46
N HIS A 196 26.78 17.89 0.07
CA HIS A 196 27.63 18.80 -0.71
C HIS A 196 28.32 18.09 -1.87
N TYR A 197 28.81 16.87 -1.69
CA TYR A 197 29.38 16.09 -2.79
C TYR A 197 28.37 15.84 -3.91
N ILE A 198 27.11 15.54 -3.58
CA ILE A 198 26.05 15.32 -4.57
C ILE A 198 25.80 16.60 -5.37
N ASP A 199 25.69 17.75 -4.71
CA ASP A 199 25.48 19.03 -5.39
C ASP A 199 26.67 19.46 -6.25
N ASP A 200 27.89 19.35 -5.74
CA ASP A 200 29.11 19.55 -6.53
C ASP A 200 29.11 18.69 -7.80
N PHE A 201 28.67 17.43 -7.67
CA PHE A 201 28.56 16.52 -8.79
C PHE A 201 27.46 16.97 -9.77
N ARG A 202 26.30 17.41 -9.27
CA ARG A 202 25.20 17.93 -10.09
C ARG A 202 25.63 19.17 -10.88
N GLU A 203 26.25 20.15 -10.23
CA GLU A 203 26.76 21.36 -10.88
C GLU A 203 27.77 21.04 -12.00
N ARG A 204 28.74 20.15 -11.74
CA ARG A 204 29.73 19.72 -12.74
C ARG A 204 29.10 19.04 -13.96
N ASN A 205 27.90 18.50 -13.81
CA ASN A 205 27.13 17.87 -14.87
C ASN A 205 26.02 18.77 -15.45
N ASN A 206 26.01 20.07 -15.11
CA ASN A 206 25.01 21.06 -15.53
C ASN A 206 23.58 20.75 -15.05
N LEU A 207 23.44 20.24 -13.84
CA LEU A 207 22.18 20.07 -13.13
C LEU A 207 22.04 21.12 -12.03
N ASP A 208 20.80 21.44 -11.65
CA ASP A 208 20.50 22.43 -10.60
C ASP A 208 20.93 21.91 -9.20
N SER A 209 21.42 22.83 -8.36
CA SER A 209 21.74 22.56 -6.95
C SER A 209 20.49 22.19 -6.15
N LEU A 210 20.62 21.27 -5.18
CA LEU A 210 19.53 20.83 -4.30
C LEU A 210 19.61 21.41 -2.89
N ILE A 211 20.79 21.85 -2.45
CA ILE A 211 20.99 22.66 -1.25
C ILE A 211 20.66 24.12 -1.61
N GLU A 212 19.79 24.74 -0.80
CA GLU A 212 19.44 26.18 -0.87
C GLU A 212 20.54 27.09 -0.32
#